data_AF-A0A1Y1RL50-F1
#
_entry.id   AF-A0A1Y1RL50-F1
#
_cell.length_a   1.000
_cell.length_b   1.000
_cell.length_c   1.000
_cell.angle_alpha   90.00
_cell.angle_beta   90.00
_cell.angle_gamma   90.00
#
_symmetry.space_group_name_H-M   'P 1'
#
loop_
_entity.id
_entity.type
_entity.pdbx_description
1 polymer ?
#
loop_
_entity_poly.entity_id
_entity_poly.type
_entity_poly.pdbx_seq_one_letter_code
_entity_poly.pdbx_strand_id
1 'polypeptide(L)'
;MNGKWSLNCITPALLIEDKDLVYQQGDKKKLSNVTFHLGYFLMLPEDQILDQSRDKIIVIGDFDVRDKHESIFGDMAGSLVILNTYLSLVRGANILSGAFLTFLFFGYFVISLLIFLSADLADMRFIGKFAKEKMGNLMLNVMENFGLLLIISIISFYVFHKPINILLLGIWLIVVEYLTRRLPPH
;
A
#
# COMPACT_ATOMS: atom_id res chain seq x y z
N MET A 1 1.77 -9.36 14.59
CA MET A 1 1.19 -10.70 14.33
C MET A 1 2.31 -11.76 14.43
N ASN A 2 2.17 -12.77 15.30
CA ASN A 2 3.12 -13.89 15.45
C ASN A 2 4.62 -13.53 15.57
N GLY A 3 4.96 -12.48 16.31
CA GLY A 3 6.36 -12.09 16.57
C GLY A 3 7.16 -11.55 15.36
N LYS A 4 6.52 -11.37 14.19
CA LYS A 4 7.15 -10.81 12.99
C LYS A 4 6.98 -9.29 12.94
N TRP A 5 8.01 -8.62 12.41
CA TRP A 5 8.01 -7.16 12.20
C TRP A 5 6.94 -6.81 11.17
N SER A 6 5.97 -5.99 11.56
CA SER A 6 4.86 -5.57 10.72
C SER A 6 4.65 -4.07 10.80
N LEU A 7 4.30 -3.43 9.67
CA LEU A 7 3.88 -2.04 9.66
C LEU A 7 2.41 -1.92 10.07
N ASN A 8 2.09 -0.83 10.77
CA ASN A 8 0.70 -0.42 11.05
C ASN A 8 0.00 0.21 9.84
N CYS A 9 0.75 0.54 8.78
CA CYS A 9 0.20 1.07 7.54
C CYS A 9 0.24 -0.01 6.47
N ILE A 10 -0.92 -0.33 5.91
CA ILE A 10 -1.07 -1.32 4.84
C ILE A 10 -1.96 -0.68 3.79
N THR A 11 -1.55 -0.74 2.53
CA THR A 11 -2.45 -0.52 1.41
C THR A 11 -3.12 -1.85 1.11
N PRO A 12 -4.37 -2.08 1.54
CA PRO A 12 -5.01 -3.37 1.38
C PRO A 12 -5.18 -3.69 -0.10
N ALA A 13 -4.91 -4.94 -0.47
CA ALA A 13 -5.28 -5.43 -1.78
C ALA A 13 -6.81 -5.56 -1.83
N LEU A 14 -7.43 -4.94 -2.83
CA LEU A 14 -8.86 -5.07 -3.10
C LEU A 14 -9.07 -6.40 -3.83
N LEU A 15 -9.26 -7.46 -3.05
CA LEU A 15 -9.39 -8.84 -3.52
C LEU A 15 -10.84 -9.22 -3.85
N ILE A 16 -11.80 -8.58 -3.19
CA ILE A 16 -13.23 -8.77 -3.38
C ILE A 16 -13.84 -7.40 -3.65
N GLU A 17 -14.45 -7.24 -4.81
CA GLU A 17 -15.12 -6.00 -5.20
C GLU A 17 -16.65 -6.10 -5.07
N ASP A 18 -17.33 -4.96 -5.12
CA ASP A 18 -18.80 -4.88 -5.05
C ASP A 18 -19.45 -5.66 -6.21
N LYS A 19 -18.82 -5.64 -7.39
CA LYS A 19 -19.24 -6.41 -8.58
C LYS A 19 -19.09 -7.93 -8.42
N ASP A 20 -18.24 -8.39 -7.51
CA ASP A 20 -18.02 -9.80 -7.25
C ASP A 20 -19.06 -10.37 -6.27
N LEU A 21 -19.90 -9.51 -5.68
CA LEU A 21 -21.02 -9.90 -4.84
C LEU A 21 -22.19 -10.34 -5.73
N VAL A 22 -22.64 -11.59 -5.53
CA VAL A 22 -23.83 -12.10 -6.21
C VAL A 22 -24.97 -12.22 -5.20
N TYR A 23 -26.02 -11.46 -5.42
CA TYR A 23 -27.28 -11.63 -4.69
C TYR A 23 -27.93 -12.94 -5.11
N GLN A 24 -28.06 -13.89 -4.18
CA GLN A 24 -28.80 -15.12 -4.46
C GLN A 24 -30.29 -14.81 -4.48
N GLN A 25 -30.87 -14.87 -5.67
CA GLN A 25 -32.32 -14.83 -5.87
C GLN A 25 -32.76 -16.16 -6.50
N GLY A 26 -32.85 -17.21 -5.69
CA GLY A 26 -33.37 -18.51 -6.11
C GLY A 26 -32.42 -19.35 -6.98
N ASP A 27 -32.28 -20.60 -6.53
CA ASP A 27 -31.67 -21.80 -7.14
C ASP A 27 -30.32 -21.71 -7.92
N LYS A 28 -29.33 -22.38 -7.30
CA LYS A 28 -28.15 -23.04 -7.91
C LYS A 28 -27.19 -22.18 -8.71
N LYS A 29 -26.41 -21.35 -8.01
CA LYS A 29 -24.96 -21.29 -8.29
C LYS A 29 -24.17 -21.28 -6.99
N LYS A 30 -23.23 -22.22 -6.91
CA LYS A 30 -22.21 -22.37 -5.86
C LYS A 30 -21.16 -21.26 -6.07
N LEU A 31 -21.58 -20.01 -5.92
CA LEU A 31 -20.71 -18.84 -5.99
C LEU A 31 -20.08 -18.62 -4.61
N SER A 32 -18.81 -18.22 -4.60
CA SER A 32 -18.05 -18.03 -3.35
C SER A 32 -18.51 -16.83 -2.54
N ASN A 33 -19.19 -15.86 -3.17
CA ASN A 33 -19.51 -14.55 -2.60
C ASN A 33 -21.03 -14.29 -2.70
N VAL A 34 -21.80 -14.92 -1.80
CA VAL A 34 -23.26 -14.78 -1.79
C VAL A 34 -23.67 -13.73 -0.78
N THR A 35 -24.50 -12.78 -1.21
CA THR A 35 -25.06 -11.73 -0.35
C THR A 35 -26.54 -12.01 -0.09
N PHE A 36 -26.95 -11.87 1.17
CA PHE A 36 -28.35 -12.00 1.61
C PHE A 36 -28.79 -10.72 2.31
N HIS A 37 -30.04 -10.32 2.10
CA HIS A 37 -30.66 -9.36 3.00
C HIS A 37 -30.86 -10.01 4.36
N LEU A 38 -30.40 -9.33 5.42
CA LEU A 38 -30.42 -9.89 6.78
C LEU A 38 -31.81 -10.33 7.22
N GLY A 39 -32.86 -9.56 6.85
CA GLY A 39 -34.24 -9.91 7.14
C GLY A 39 -34.67 -11.25 6.53
N TYR A 40 -34.24 -11.56 5.31
CA TYR A 40 -34.52 -12.85 4.67
C TYR A 40 -33.70 -13.98 5.30
N PHE A 41 -32.42 -13.73 5.60
CA PHE A 41 -31.54 -14.71 6.21
C PHE A 41 -32.04 -15.19 7.58
N LEU A 42 -32.62 -14.29 8.38
CA LEU A 42 -33.22 -14.62 9.68
C LEU A 42 -34.53 -15.41 9.58
N MET A 43 -35.16 -15.44 8.40
CA MET A 43 -36.36 -16.25 8.13
C MET A 43 -36.03 -17.65 7.60
N LEU A 44 -34.76 -17.92 7.30
CA LEU A 44 -34.34 -19.24 6.82
C LEU A 44 -34.39 -20.27 7.95
N PRO A 45 -34.70 -21.53 7.62
CA PRO A 45 -34.55 -22.66 8.54
C PRO A 45 -33.11 -22.79 9.08
N GLU A 46 -32.97 -23.25 10.33
CA GLU A 46 -31.66 -23.36 11.01
C GLU A 46 -30.65 -24.24 10.24
N ASP A 47 -31.12 -25.31 9.60
CA ASP A 47 -30.30 -26.20 8.77
C ASP A 47 -29.69 -25.48 7.56
N GLN A 48 -30.45 -24.56 6.94
CA GLN A 48 -29.97 -23.75 5.82
C GLN A 48 -29.02 -22.65 6.28
N ILE A 49 -29.28 -22.03 7.43
CA ILE A 49 -28.37 -21.06 8.05
C ILE A 49 -27.02 -21.72 8.34
N LEU A 50 -27.03 -22.92 8.90
CA LEU A 50 -25.82 -23.70 9.19
C LEU A 50 -25.06 -24.04 7.90
N ASP A 51 -25.72 -24.55 6.87
CA ASP A 51 -25.07 -24.88 5.59
C ASP A 51 -24.47 -23.64 4.89
N GLN A 52 -25.15 -22.49 5.01
CA GLN A 52 -24.66 -21.26 4.42
C GLN A 52 -23.53 -20.61 5.21
N SER A 53 -23.50 -20.75 6.54
CA SER A 53 -22.50 -20.13 7.43
C SER A 53 -21.23 -20.97 7.64
N ARG A 54 -21.30 -22.30 7.44
CA ARG A 54 -20.20 -23.19 7.77
C ARG A 54 -18.95 -22.91 6.94
N ASP A 55 -17.80 -22.83 7.62
CA ASP A 55 -16.46 -22.65 7.04
C ASP A 55 -16.31 -21.39 6.14
N LYS A 56 -17.16 -20.38 6.33
CA LYS A 56 -17.12 -19.12 5.58
C LYS A 56 -16.95 -17.93 6.51
N ILE A 57 -16.38 -16.86 5.97
CA ILE A 57 -16.35 -15.55 6.63
C ILE A 57 -17.71 -14.89 6.36
N ILE A 58 -18.46 -14.62 7.43
CA ILE A 58 -19.73 -13.89 7.34
C ILE A 58 -19.43 -12.42 7.58
N VAL A 59 -19.82 -11.58 6.63
CA VAL A 59 -19.68 -10.13 6.74
C VAL A 59 -21.09 -9.54 6.79
N ILE A 60 -21.37 -8.81 7.87
CA ILE A 60 -22.66 -8.14 8.09
C ILE A 60 -22.41 -6.64 7.99
N GLY A 61 -23.15 -5.98 7.11
CA GLY A 61 -23.11 -4.54 6.95
C GLY A 61 -24.04 -4.05 5.86
N ASP A 62 -23.95 -2.76 5.56
CA ASP A 62 -24.69 -2.13 4.47
C ASP A 62 -23.85 -2.18 3.19
N PHE A 63 -24.30 -2.95 2.21
CA PHE A 63 -23.64 -3.09 0.90
C PHE A 63 -24.32 -2.23 -0.18
N ASP A 64 -25.39 -1.51 0.16
CA ASP A 64 -26.27 -0.89 -0.83
C ASP A 64 -25.94 0.59 -1.06
N VAL A 65 -26.23 1.47 -0.11
CA VAL A 65 -26.19 2.93 -0.38
C VAL A 65 -25.54 3.74 0.74
N ARG A 66 -25.74 3.40 2.02
CA ARG A 66 -25.32 4.32 3.09
C ARG A 66 -23.84 4.22 3.45
N ASP A 67 -23.23 3.06 3.24
CA ASP A 67 -21.84 2.76 3.58
C ASP A 67 -21.01 2.53 2.33
N LYS A 68 -21.12 3.41 1.31
CA LYS A 68 -20.31 3.36 0.09
C LYS A 68 -19.18 4.36 0.14
N HIS A 69 -17.99 3.89 -0.20
CA HIS A 69 -16.77 4.67 -0.29
C HIS A 69 -16.18 4.58 -1.69
N GLU A 70 -15.71 5.72 -2.20
CA GLU A 70 -15.04 5.78 -3.50
C GLU A 70 -13.68 5.07 -3.42
N SER A 71 -13.45 4.12 -4.33
CA SER A 71 -12.19 3.40 -4.46
C SER A 71 -11.63 3.51 -5.88
N ILE A 72 -10.39 3.07 -6.09
CA ILE A 72 -9.71 3.09 -7.40
C ILE A 72 -10.47 2.26 -8.44
N PHE A 73 -11.26 1.27 -8.02
CA PHE A 73 -12.06 0.40 -8.88
C PHE A 73 -13.56 0.78 -8.92
N GLY A 74 -13.93 1.93 -8.37
CA GLY A 74 -15.31 2.40 -8.23
C GLY A 74 -15.81 2.37 -6.79
N ASP A 75 -17.10 2.60 -6.59
CA ASP A 75 -17.70 2.58 -5.26
C ASP A 75 -17.62 1.19 -4.62
N MET A 76 -17.24 1.16 -3.34
CA MET A 76 -17.09 -0.07 -2.56
C MET A 76 -17.76 0.08 -1.20
N ALA A 77 -18.50 -0.94 -0.77
CA ALA A 77 -19.08 -0.97 0.57
C ALA A 77 -17.99 -0.94 1.67
N GLY A 78 -18.18 -0.17 2.73
CA GLY A 78 -17.23 -0.07 3.85
C GLY A 78 -16.94 -1.43 4.49
N SER A 79 -17.96 -2.29 4.55
CA SER A 79 -17.82 -3.67 4.99
C SER A 79 -16.88 -4.52 4.10
N LEU A 80 -16.84 -4.26 2.79
CA LEU A 80 -15.87 -4.88 1.88
C LEU A 80 -14.46 -4.32 2.08
N VAL A 81 -14.32 -3.03 2.38
CA VAL A 81 -13.01 -2.43 2.70
C VAL A 81 -12.40 -3.12 3.91
N ILE A 82 -13.20 -3.36 4.96
CA ILE A 82 -12.77 -4.08 6.16
C ILE A 82 -12.40 -5.54 5.83
N LEU A 83 -13.23 -6.23 5.07
CA LEU A 83 -12.96 -7.61 4.64
C LEU A 83 -11.65 -7.71 3.85
N ASN A 84 -11.43 -6.83 2.87
CA ASN A 84 -10.21 -6.80 2.07
C ASN A 84 -8.98 -6.47 2.91
N THR A 85 -9.12 -5.58 3.90
CA THR A 85 -8.06 -5.28 4.87
C THR A 85 -7.72 -6.49 5.71
N TYR A 86 -8.73 -7.21 6.22
CA TYR A 86 -8.56 -8.45 6.96
C TYR A 86 -7.87 -9.53 6.12
N LEU A 87 -8.34 -9.76 4.88
CA LEU A 87 -7.75 -10.74 3.97
C LEU A 87 -6.29 -10.39 3.63
N SER A 88 -6.00 -9.10 3.45
CA SER A 88 -4.63 -8.61 3.21
C SER A 88 -3.72 -8.87 4.42
N LEU A 89 -4.23 -8.65 5.64
CA LEU A 89 -3.52 -8.95 6.89
C LEU A 89 -3.26 -10.45 7.06
N VAL A 90 -4.26 -11.30 6.81
CA VAL A 90 -4.12 -12.76 6.91
C VAL A 90 -3.13 -13.30 5.88
N ARG A 91 -3.12 -12.73 4.67
CA ARG A 91 -2.13 -13.07 3.62
C ARG A 91 -0.73 -12.53 3.90
N GLY A 92 -0.53 -11.80 4.99
CA GLY A 92 0.78 -11.30 5.39
C GLY A 92 1.25 -10.09 4.59
N ALA A 93 0.35 -9.33 3.97
CA ALA A 93 0.71 -8.10 3.25
C ALA A 93 1.45 -7.09 4.15
N ASN A 94 1.22 -7.17 5.47
CA ASN A 94 1.87 -6.37 6.50
C ASN A 94 3.27 -6.87 6.90
N ILE A 95 3.64 -8.09 6.56
CA ILE A 95 4.93 -8.68 6.95
C ILE A 95 6.02 -8.07 6.07
N LEU A 96 7.01 -7.43 6.69
CA LEU A 96 8.23 -7.07 5.99
C LEU A 96 9.17 -8.26 5.96
N SER A 97 9.53 -8.70 4.76
CA SER A 97 10.67 -9.60 4.60
C SER A 97 11.97 -8.83 4.87
N GLY A 98 12.93 -9.44 5.57
CA GLY A 98 14.26 -8.85 5.74
C GLY A 98 14.92 -8.53 4.39
N ALA A 99 14.69 -9.36 3.37
CA ALA A 99 15.18 -9.12 2.02
C ALA A 99 14.61 -7.83 1.39
N PHE A 100 13.35 -7.50 1.68
CA PHE A 100 12.74 -6.24 1.22
C PHE A 100 13.39 -5.04 1.91
N LEU A 101 13.68 -5.16 3.21
CA LEU A 101 14.36 -4.12 3.97
C LEU A 101 15.78 -3.86 3.42
N THR A 102 16.52 -4.92 3.14
CA THR A 102 17.87 -4.84 2.55
C THR A 102 17.82 -4.22 1.15
N PHE A 103 16.86 -4.64 0.31
CA PHE A 103 16.64 -4.02 -1.00
C PHE A 103 16.34 -2.53 -0.89
N LEU A 104 15.45 -2.13 0.01
CA LEU A 104 15.10 -0.74 0.25
C LEU A 104 16.32 0.08 0.69
N PHE A 105 17.09 -0.47 1.63
CA PHE A 105 18.32 0.16 2.11
C PHE A 105 19.31 0.40 0.95
N PHE A 106 19.60 -0.61 0.14
CA PHE A 106 20.51 -0.46 -1.00
C PHE A 106 19.97 0.50 -2.06
N GLY A 107 18.68 0.41 -2.41
CA GLY A 107 18.06 1.30 -3.38
C GLY A 107 18.15 2.77 -2.94
N TYR A 108 17.83 3.05 -1.68
CA TYR A 108 17.92 4.39 -1.11
C TYR A 108 19.36 4.86 -0.91
N PHE A 109 20.27 3.95 -0.59
CA PHE A 109 21.69 4.26 -0.49
C PHE A 109 22.28 4.66 -1.85
N VAL A 110 21.96 3.92 -2.92
CA VAL A 110 22.39 4.25 -4.29
C VAL A 110 21.84 5.61 -4.73
N ILE A 111 20.54 5.86 -4.51
CA ILE A 111 19.93 7.17 -4.81
C ILE A 111 20.64 8.27 -4.02
N SER A 112 20.88 8.04 -2.74
CA SER A 112 21.56 9.02 -1.88
C SER A 112 22.97 9.31 -2.39
N LEU A 113 23.77 8.29 -2.73
CA LEU A 113 25.11 8.47 -3.28
C LEU A 113 25.10 9.29 -4.57
N LEU A 114 24.15 9.01 -5.48
CA LEU A 114 24.02 9.78 -6.72
C LEU A 114 23.61 11.23 -6.45
N ILE A 115 22.68 11.47 -5.54
CA ILE A 115 22.28 12.84 -5.16
C ILE A 115 23.46 13.62 -4.57
N PHE A 116 24.26 13.01 -3.69
CA PHE A 116 25.43 13.66 -3.09
C PHE A 116 26.58 13.84 -4.09
N LEU A 117 26.79 12.90 -5.01
CA LEU A 117 27.82 13.01 -6.05
C LEU A 117 27.46 14.05 -7.12
N SER A 118 26.20 14.11 -7.53
CA SER A 118 25.71 15.11 -8.50
C SER A 118 25.61 16.51 -7.90
N ALA A 119 25.42 16.63 -6.57
CA ALA A 119 25.43 17.92 -5.88
C ALA A 119 26.78 18.65 -6.00
N ASP A 120 27.87 17.94 -6.25
CA ASP A 120 29.22 18.50 -6.46
C ASP A 120 29.42 19.03 -7.90
N LEU A 121 28.53 18.66 -8.84
CA LEU A 121 28.62 18.99 -10.28
C LEU A 121 27.60 20.04 -10.73
N ALA A 122 26.56 20.32 -9.95
CA ALA A 122 25.41 21.14 -10.35
C ALA A 122 25.60 22.67 -10.16
N ASP A 123 26.82 23.18 -10.32
CA ASP A 123 27.13 24.62 -10.16
C ASP A 123 26.93 25.44 -11.46
N MET A 124 26.13 24.93 -12.42
CA MET A 124 25.90 25.59 -13.71
C MET A 124 24.51 26.24 -13.87
N ARG A 125 24.52 27.54 -13.56
CA ARG A 125 24.02 28.68 -14.37
C ARG A 125 22.53 28.94 -14.64
N PHE A 126 21.53 28.16 -14.21
CA PHE A 126 20.13 28.57 -14.51
C PHE A 126 19.09 28.58 -13.36
N ILE A 127 19.41 28.15 -12.14
CA ILE A 127 18.39 27.99 -11.07
C ILE A 127 18.78 28.74 -9.76
N GLY A 128 19.65 29.74 -9.85
CA GLY A 128 20.27 30.39 -8.67
C GLY A 128 19.36 31.23 -7.74
N LYS A 129 18.04 31.27 -7.96
CA LYS A 129 17.11 32.07 -7.13
C LYS A 129 16.12 31.25 -6.28
N PHE A 130 15.73 30.05 -6.71
CA PHE A 130 14.99 29.09 -5.86
C PHE A 130 15.95 28.12 -5.12
N ALA A 131 17.17 27.94 -5.63
CA ALA A 131 18.19 27.03 -5.10
C ALA A 131 19.02 27.59 -3.93
N LYS A 132 18.66 28.75 -3.36
CA LYS A 132 19.41 29.31 -2.21
C LYS A 132 19.15 28.56 -0.90
N GLU A 133 18.07 27.79 -0.81
CA GLU A 133 17.85 26.87 0.30
C GLU A 133 18.31 25.47 -0.10
N LYS A 134 19.18 24.85 0.70
CA LYS A 134 19.70 23.48 0.48
C LYS A 134 18.60 22.44 0.21
N MET A 135 17.39 22.65 0.75
CA MET A 135 16.21 21.83 0.51
C MET A 135 15.74 21.89 -0.96
N GLY A 136 15.83 23.05 -1.61
CA GLY A 136 15.47 23.24 -3.02
C GLY A 136 16.40 22.49 -3.96
N ASN A 137 17.70 22.45 -3.65
CA ASN A 137 18.67 21.70 -4.44
C ASN A 137 18.46 20.17 -4.30
N LEU A 138 18.12 19.71 -3.09
CA LEU A 138 17.75 18.31 -2.85
C LEU A 138 16.50 17.92 -3.64
N MET A 139 15.47 18.77 -3.67
CA MET A 139 14.24 18.52 -4.43
C MET A 139 14.50 18.47 -5.95
N LEU A 140 15.34 19.37 -6.49
CA LEU A 140 15.73 19.35 -7.90
C LEU A 140 16.48 18.07 -8.27
N ASN A 141 17.42 17.63 -7.43
CA ASN A 141 18.16 16.39 -7.65
C ASN A 141 17.26 15.14 -7.53
N VAL A 142 16.24 15.17 -6.67
CA VAL A 142 15.22 14.10 -6.60
C VAL A 142 14.37 14.08 -7.88
N MET A 143 14.01 15.25 -8.43
CA MET A 143 13.30 15.33 -9.71
C MET A 143 14.15 14.82 -10.88
N GLU A 144 15.45 15.11 -10.89
CA GLU A 144 16.38 14.58 -11.90
C GLU A 144 16.52 13.06 -11.80
N ASN A 145 16.53 12.52 -10.58
CA ASN A 145 16.62 11.08 -10.32
C ASN A 145 15.26 10.37 -10.27
N PHE A 146 14.18 11.03 -10.71
CA PHE A 146 12.84 10.45 -10.71
C PHE A 146 12.75 9.17 -11.54
N GLY A 147 13.53 9.06 -12.62
CA GLY A 147 13.61 7.85 -13.44
C GLY A 147 14.15 6.64 -12.66
N LEU A 148 15.18 6.84 -11.81
CA LEU A 148 15.73 5.79 -10.95
C LEU A 148 14.74 5.37 -9.87
N LEU A 149 14.01 6.33 -9.28
CA LEU A 149 12.94 6.05 -8.33
C LEU A 149 11.83 5.20 -8.96
N LEU A 150 11.47 5.51 -10.20
CA LEU A 150 10.48 4.74 -10.96
C LEU A 150 10.95 3.30 -11.17
N ILE A 151 12.20 3.10 -11.59
CA ILE A 151 12.79 1.76 -11.78
C ILE A 151 12.80 0.97 -10.47
N ILE A 152 13.27 1.57 -9.36
CA ILE A 152 13.30 0.92 -8.05
C ILE A 152 11.88 0.58 -7.57
N SER A 153 10.91 1.45 -7.83
CA SER A 153 9.50 1.22 -7.52
C SER A 153 8.91 0.05 -8.34
N ILE A 154 9.21 -0.02 -9.64
CA ILE A 154 8.80 -1.14 -10.50
C ILE A 154 9.40 -2.45 -9.97
N ILE A 155 10.71 -2.48 -9.71
CA ILE A 155 11.38 -3.68 -9.19
C ILE A 155 10.76 -4.10 -7.85
N SER A 156 10.52 -3.14 -6.95
CA SER A 156 9.85 -3.39 -5.69
C SER A 156 8.46 -4.02 -5.87
N PHE A 157 7.68 -3.48 -6.81
CA PHE A 157 6.35 -3.98 -7.08
C PHE A 157 6.38 -5.40 -7.65
N TYR A 158 7.23 -5.69 -8.63
CA TYR A 158 7.29 -7.02 -9.24
C TYR A 158 7.92 -8.08 -8.32
N VAL A 159 8.99 -7.74 -7.60
CA VAL A 159 9.73 -8.72 -6.77
C VAL A 159 9.06 -8.92 -5.41
N PHE A 160 8.65 -7.83 -4.77
CA PHE A 160 8.16 -7.86 -3.39
C PHE A 160 6.66 -7.60 -3.25
N HIS A 161 5.97 -7.28 -4.34
CA HIS A 161 4.52 -7.02 -4.37
C HIS A 161 4.13 -5.90 -3.39
N LYS A 162 5.05 -4.95 -3.18
CA LYS A 162 4.91 -3.83 -2.23
C LYS A 162 5.27 -2.51 -2.93
N PRO A 163 4.35 -1.53 -2.96
CA PRO A 163 4.69 -0.19 -3.45
C PRO A 163 5.60 0.52 -2.44
N ILE A 164 6.57 1.28 -2.95
CA ILE A 164 7.45 2.11 -2.12
C ILE A 164 6.79 3.47 -1.91
N ASN A 165 6.67 3.89 -0.65
CA ASN A 165 6.19 5.24 -0.34
C ASN A 165 7.34 6.26 -0.50
N ILE A 166 7.15 7.27 -1.35
CA ILE A 166 8.13 8.34 -1.60
C ILE A 166 8.43 9.14 -0.31
N LEU A 167 7.48 9.22 0.63
CA LEU A 167 7.72 9.85 1.93
C LEU A 167 8.82 9.15 2.75
N LEU A 168 8.95 7.82 2.65
CA LEU A 168 10.02 7.07 3.32
C LEU A 168 11.39 7.46 2.77
N LEU A 169 11.49 7.71 1.47
CA LEU A 169 12.71 8.24 0.85
C LEU A 169 13.03 9.64 1.40
N GLY A 170 12.04 10.53 1.50
CA GLY A 170 12.24 11.87 2.05
C GLY A 170 12.80 11.85 3.47
N ILE A 171 12.24 10.99 4.34
CA ILE A 171 12.74 10.78 5.71
C ILE A 171 14.17 10.24 5.67
N TRP A 172 14.45 9.25 4.82
CA TRP A 172 15.80 8.69 4.67
C TRP A 172 16.82 9.76 4.27
N LEU A 173 16.51 10.60 3.29
CA LEU A 173 17.42 11.66 2.84
C LEU A 173 17.70 12.69 3.94
N ILE A 174 16.68 13.06 4.73
CA ILE A 174 16.87 13.94 5.90
C ILE A 174 17.82 13.29 6.92
N VAL A 175 17.65 11.99 7.18
CA VAL A 175 18.52 11.25 8.10
C VAL A 175 19.95 11.20 7.56
N VAL A 176 20.15 10.88 6.28
CA VAL A 176 21.49 10.86 5.68
C VAL A 176 22.13 12.25 5.71
N GLU A 177 21.39 13.30 5.36
CA GLU A 177 21.89 14.68 5.45
C GLU A 177 22.27 15.07 6.89
N TYR A 178 21.46 14.68 7.87
CA TYR A 178 21.77 14.92 9.27
C TYR A 178 23.05 14.20 9.71
N LEU A 179 23.24 12.96 9.25
CA LEU A 179 24.43 12.15 9.56
C LEU A 179 25.68 12.69 8.89
N THR A 180 25.61 13.09 7.61
CA THR A 180 26.74 13.66 6.88
C THR A 180 27.15 15.01 7.43
N ARG A 181 26.21 15.84 7.91
CA ARG A 181 26.52 17.11 8.60
C ARG A 181 27.28 16.95 9.92
N ARG A 182 27.22 15.78 10.56
CA ARG A 182 27.98 15.48 11.79
C ARG A 182 29.38 14.94 11.52
N LEU A 183 29.68 14.53 10.29
CA LEU A 183 31.02 14.10 9.90
C LEU A 183 31.86 15.34 9.55
N PRO A 184 33.04 15.55 10.16
CA PRO A 184 33.90 16.66 9.80
C PRO A 184 34.29 16.54 8.32
N PRO A 185 34.39 17.66 7.58
CA PRO A 185 34.91 17.63 6.22
C PRO A 185 36.36 17.12 6.28
N HIS A 186 36.64 16.05 5.53
CA HIS A 186 37.99 15.59 5.24
C HIS A 186 38.46 16.19 3.92
#